data_AF-A0A6S6UG99-F1
#
_entry.id   AF-A0A6S6UG99-F1
#
_cell.length_a   1.000
_cell.length_b   1.000
_cell.length_c   1.000
_cell.angle_alpha   90.00
_cell.angle_beta   90.00
_cell.angle_gamma   90.00
#
_symmetry.space_group_name_H-M   'P 1'
#
loop_
_entity.id
_entity.type
_entity.pdbx_description
1 polymer ?
#
loop_
_entity_poly.entity_id
_entity_poly.type
_entity_poly.pdbx_seq_one_letter_code
_entity_poly.pdbx_strand_id
1 'polypeptide(L)'
;MQLAELFERDVARNIEGVIKANDDADLILELDEYVITNEVGKRLENFLEAYLHYAGANGVWISGFFGSGKSHLLKMLAVLLENRTVDDWSALDVFLEKPKAREDTIFAANLKQAVAIPSESILFNIDQKADVISKTELDALISVFVKVFDEHSGYYGKQAYIAQFERELDVDDLFESFKVAFQAESGKDWEWGRVRAKRMMSHIDAAYQTVTQQKANDI
;
A
#
# COMPACT_ATOMS: atom_id res chain seq x y z
N MET A 1 19.71 -32.59 -30.94
CA MET A 1 19.00 -31.90 -29.85
C MET A 1 20.03 -31.22 -28.98
N GLN A 2 20.03 -29.89 -29.00
CA GLN A 2 20.80 -29.12 -28.03
C GLN A 2 19.98 -29.02 -26.74
N LEU A 3 20.64 -29.06 -25.58
CA LEU A 3 19.98 -29.02 -24.27
C LEU A 3 19.07 -27.77 -24.11
N ALA A 4 19.44 -26.66 -24.75
CA ALA A 4 18.67 -25.43 -24.77
C ALA A 4 17.26 -25.60 -25.38
N GLU A 5 17.08 -26.51 -26.34
CA GLU A 5 15.81 -26.76 -27.04
C GLU A 5 14.79 -27.50 -26.15
N LEU A 6 15.19 -27.97 -24.97
CA LEU A 6 14.29 -28.62 -24.00
C LEU A 6 13.56 -27.63 -23.09
N PHE A 7 14.04 -26.39 -23.00
CA PHE A 7 13.48 -25.39 -22.10
C PHE A 7 12.47 -24.51 -22.83
N GLU A 8 11.35 -24.23 -22.17
CA GLU A 8 10.32 -23.34 -22.69
C GLU A 8 10.81 -21.88 -22.82
N ARG A 9 11.79 -21.50 -22.00
CA ARG A 9 12.37 -20.14 -21.94
C ARG A 9 13.89 -20.20 -22.12
N ASP A 10 14.47 -19.11 -22.63
CA ASP A 10 15.91 -18.99 -22.85
C ASP A 10 16.71 -19.19 -21.54
N VAL A 11 17.64 -20.13 -21.54
CA VAL A 11 18.50 -20.45 -20.40
C VAL A 11 19.54 -19.38 -20.08
N ALA A 12 19.85 -18.48 -21.04
CA ALA A 12 20.83 -17.40 -20.87
C ALA A 12 20.23 -16.11 -20.28
N ARG A 13 18.91 -16.07 -20.03
CA ARG A 13 18.22 -14.89 -19.50
C ARG A 13 18.71 -14.54 -18.09
N ASN A 14 18.79 -13.25 -17.80
CA ASN A 14 19.17 -12.76 -16.48
C ASN A 14 18.01 -12.94 -15.50
N ILE A 15 18.25 -13.55 -14.35
CA ILE A 15 17.25 -13.75 -13.29
C ILE A 15 17.83 -13.17 -12.01
N GLU A 16 17.13 -12.20 -11.41
CA GLU A 16 17.53 -11.67 -10.11
C GLU A 16 17.36 -12.74 -9.02
N GLY A 17 18.44 -13.01 -8.28
CA GLY A 17 18.41 -13.99 -7.20
C GLY A 17 17.70 -13.51 -5.93
N VAL A 18 17.41 -12.21 -5.81
CA VAL A 18 16.82 -11.60 -4.61
C VAL A 18 15.74 -10.60 -4.99
N ILE A 19 14.48 -10.95 -4.72
CA ILE A 19 13.34 -10.06 -4.94
C ILE A 19 13.21 -9.08 -3.77
N LYS A 20 13.28 -7.78 -4.06
CA LYS A 20 12.90 -6.72 -3.14
C LYS A 20 11.43 -6.37 -3.37
N ALA A 21 10.63 -6.44 -2.30
CA ALA A 21 9.18 -6.24 -2.40
C ALA A 21 8.79 -4.81 -2.84
N ASN A 22 9.65 -3.82 -2.58
CA ASN A 22 9.42 -2.40 -2.84
C ASN A 22 10.22 -1.85 -4.02
N ASP A 23 10.79 -2.71 -4.87
CA ASP A 23 11.56 -2.32 -6.06
C ASP A 23 10.73 -2.61 -7.31
N ASP A 24 10.68 -1.67 -8.25
CA ASP A 24 9.89 -1.80 -9.48
C ASP A 24 10.79 -2.05 -10.71
N ALA A 25 12.11 -2.12 -10.53
CA ALA A 25 13.03 -2.48 -11.62
C ALA A 25 12.65 -3.85 -12.21
N ASP A 26 12.52 -3.90 -13.54
CA ASP A 26 12.18 -5.11 -14.31
C ASP A 26 10.89 -5.83 -13.86
N LEU A 27 9.91 -5.09 -13.30
CA LEU A 27 8.67 -5.66 -12.77
C LEU A 27 7.90 -6.52 -13.78
N ILE A 28 7.93 -6.18 -15.07
CA ILE A 28 7.30 -6.99 -16.12
C ILE A 28 7.95 -8.38 -16.24
N LEU A 29 9.28 -8.45 -16.14
CA LEU A 29 10.03 -9.70 -16.21
C LEU A 29 9.76 -10.54 -14.97
N GLU A 30 9.70 -9.91 -13.79
CA GLU A 30 9.31 -10.60 -12.56
C GLU A 30 7.89 -11.18 -12.65
N LEU A 31 6.93 -10.38 -13.11
CA LEU A 31 5.54 -10.82 -13.32
C LEU A 31 5.47 -11.99 -14.30
N ASP A 32 6.21 -11.93 -15.40
CA ASP A 32 6.24 -12.99 -16.41
C ASP A 32 6.95 -14.27 -15.89
N GLU A 33 8.04 -14.15 -15.14
CA GLU A 33 8.75 -15.31 -14.57
C GLU A 33 8.03 -15.91 -13.34
N TYR A 34 7.07 -15.21 -12.74
CA TYR A 34 6.33 -15.75 -11.60
C TYR A 34 5.48 -16.96 -11.99
N VAL A 35 5.74 -18.11 -11.34
CA VAL A 35 5.02 -19.37 -11.57
C VAL A 35 4.04 -19.63 -10.44
N ILE A 36 2.75 -19.72 -10.78
CA ILE A 36 1.70 -20.15 -9.87
C ILE A 36 1.74 -21.68 -9.79
N THR A 37 2.43 -22.20 -8.79
CA THR A 37 2.40 -23.65 -8.50
C THR A 37 1.01 -24.08 -8.02
N ASN A 38 0.73 -25.38 -8.08
CA ASN A 38 -0.55 -25.93 -7.62
C ASN A 38 -0.87 -25.57 -6.15
N GLU A 39 0.12 -25.56 -5.26
CA GLU A 39 -0.10 -25.19 -3.85
C GLU A 39 -0.38 -23.69 -3.72
N VAL A 40 0.37 -22.84 -4.42
CA VAL A 40 0.12 -21.39 -4.43
C VAL A 40 -1.27 -21.10 -4.99
N GLY A 41 -1.66 -21.75 -6.09
CA GLY A 41 -2.99 -21.59 -6.70
C GLY A 41 -4.12 -21.89 -5.71
N LYS A 42 -4.04 -23.02 -4.98
CA LYS A 42 -5.04 -23.35 -3.94
C LYS A 42 -5.08 -22.33 -2.81
N ARG A 43 -3.95 -21.77 -2.39
CA ARG A 43 -3.91 -20.72 -1.35
C ARG A 43 -4.47 -19.41 -1.86
N LEU A 44 -4.21 -19.07 -3.12
CA LEU A 44 -4.78 -17.91 -3.78
C LEU A 44 -6.30 -18.03 -3.93
N GLU A 45 -6.85 -19.23 -4.21
CA GLU A 45 -8.31 -19.43 -4.21
C GLU A 45 -8.94 -19.07 -2.86
N ASN A 46 -8.38 -19.59 -1.76
CA ASN A 46 -8.84 -19.25 -0.40
C ASN A 46 -8.70 -17.75 -0.10
N PHE A 47 -7.60 -17.14 -0.55
CA PHE A 47 -7.38 -15.70 -0.43
C PHE A 47 -8.46 -14.90 -1.17
N LEU A 48 -8.72 -15.24 -2.44
CA LEU A 48 -9.70 -14.56 -3.28
C LEU A 48 -11.11 -14.71 -2.73
N GLU A 49 -11.46 -15.90 -2.22
CA GLU A 49 -12.76 -16.12 -1.59
C GLU A 49 -12.96 -15.21 -0.38
N ALA A 50 -11.96 -15.12 0.52
CA ALA A 50 -12.00 -14.24 1.68
C ALA A 50 -11.97 -12.75 1.31
N TYR A 51 -11.25 -12.39 0.25
CA TYR A 51 -11.17 -11.02 -0.25
C TYR A 51 -12.51 -10.56 -0.85
N LEU A 52 -13.17 -11.42 -1.64
CA LEU A 52 -14.45 -11.13 -2.30
C LEU A 52 -15.64 -11.15 -1.33
N HIS A 53 -15.58 -11.96 -0.26
CA HIS A 53 -16.67 -12.12 0.71
C HIS A 53 -16.27 -11.57 2.09
N TYR A 54 -16.12 -10.25 2.16
CA TYR A 54 -15.77 -9.54 3.38
C TYR A 54 -16.76 -9.80 4.54
N ALA A 55 -16.25 -10.24 5.69
CA ALA A 55 -17.05 -10.57 6.88
C ALA A 55 -16.61 -9.82 8.14
N GLY A 56 -15.98 -8.64 8.00
CA GLY A 56 -15.33 -7.91 9.09
C GLY A 56 -13.82 -7.84 8.85
N ALA A 57 -12.96 -8.00 9.85
CA ALA A 57 -11.52 -7.84 9.62
C ALA A 57 -10.91 -9.01 8.83
N ASN A 58 -10.37 -8.72 7.65
CA ASN A 58 -9.57 -9.66 6.86
C ASN A 58 -8.08 -9.48 7.18
N GLY A 59 -7.37 -10.57 7.44
CA GLY A 59 -5.93 -10.58 7.67
C GLY A 59 -5.30 -11.86 7.14
N VAL A 60 -4.13 -11.76 6.53
CA VAL A 60 -3.44 -12.89 5.90
C VAL A 60 -2.03 -13.00 6.47
N TRP A 61 -1.68 -14.22 6.90
CA TRP A 61 -0.34 -14.54 7.39
C TRP A 61 0.38 -15.44 6.39
N ILE A 62 1.45 -14.91 5.78
CA ILE A 62 2.28 -15.65 4.81
C ILE A 62 3.53 -16.16 5.53
N SER A 63 3.63 -17.48 5.74
CA SER A 63 4.77 -18.13 6.39
C SER A 63 5.41 -19.21 5.51
N GLY A 64 6.65 -19.58 5.82
CA GLY A 64 7.42 -20.53 5.00
C GLY A 64 8.94 -20.35 5.14
N PHE A 65 9.70 -21.34 4.66
CA PHE A 65 11.16 -21.38 4.76
C PHE A 65 11.87 -20.26 3.97
N PHE A 66 13.14 -20.00 4.28
CA PHE A 66 13.95 -19.08 3.49
C PHE A 66 14.04 -19.56 2.02
N GLY A 67 13.95 -18.63 1.06
CA GLY A 67 13.93 -18.96 -0.36
C GLY A 67 12.61 -19.53 -0.90
N SER A 68 11.56 -19.66 -0.09
CA SER A 68 10.27 -20.22 -0.53
C SER A 68 9.38 -19.24 -1.32
N GLY A 69 9.87 -18.06 -1.68
CA GLY A 69 9.13 -17.07 -2.47
C GLY A 69 8.08 -16.22 -1.72
N LYS A 70 8.10 -16.14 -0.39
CA LYS A 70 7.11 -15.37 0.40
C LYS A 70 7.01 -13.89 0.01
N SER A 71 8.15 -13.20 -0.04
CA SER A 71 8.22 -11.79 -0.43
C SER A 71 7.82 -11.58 -1.88
N HIS A 72 8.12 -12.56 -2.75
CA HIS A 72 7.70 -12.54 -4.14
C HIS A 72 6.18 -12.67 -4.26
N LEU A 73 5.56 -13.63 -3.57
CA LEU A 73 4.10 -13.75 -3.50
C LEU A 73 3.45 -12.46 -2.97
N LEU A 74 3.99 -11.85 -1.91
CA LEU A 74 3.48 -10.58 -1.38
C LEU A 74 3.54 -9.45 -2.41
N LYS A 75 4.68 -9.30 -3.10
CA LYS A 75 4.87 -8.31 -4.17
C LYS A 75 3.88 -8.53 -5.32
N MET A 76 3.75 -9.78 -5.75
CA MET A 76 2.82 -10.16 -6.82
C MET A 76 1.36 -9.86 -6.45
N LEU A 77 0.94 -10.15 -5.22
CA LEU A 77 -0.39 -9.81 -4.73
C LEU A 77 -0.63 -8.30 -4.73
N ALA A 78 0.35 -7.51 -4.27
CA ALA A 78 0.23 -6.05 -4.25
C ALA A 78 0.04 -5.47 -5.66
N VAL A 79 0.87 -5.92 -6.61
CA VAL A 79 0.83 -5.48 -8.01
C VAL A 79 -0.46 -5.93 -8.70
N LEU A 80 -0.93 -7.14 -8.42
CA LEU A 80 -2.14 -7.72 -8.98
C LEU A 80 -3.41 -7.01 -8.47
N LEU A 81 -3.54 -6.80 -7.16
CA LEU A 81 -4.76 -6.22 -6.56
C LEU A 81 -4.95 -4.75 -6.95
N GLU A 82 -3.87 -4.00 -7.12
CA GLU A 82 -3.90 -2.63 -7.63
C GLU A 82 -4.05 -2.58 -9.17
N ASN A 83 -4.01 -3.73 -9.84
CA ASN A 83 -4.00 -3.88 -11.29
C ASN A 83 -2.98 -3.00 -12.01
N ARG A 84 -1.77 -2.88 -11.46
CA ARG A 84 -0.76 -1.95 -12.00
C ARG A 84 -0.49 -2.28 -13.47
N THR A 85 -0.42 -1.23 -14.30
CA THR A 85 -0.01 -1.36 -15.70
C THR A 85 1.51 -1.28 -15.78
N VAL A 86 2.13 -2.25 -16.43
CA VAL A 86 3.58 -2.36 -16.63
C VAL A 86 3.83 -2.69 -18.10
N ASP A 87 4.57 -1.82 -18.80
CA ASP A 87 4.88 -1.97 -20.24
C ASP A 87 3.66 -2.30 -21.13
N ASP A 88 2.58 -1.52 -20.96
CA ASP A 88 1.29 -1.65 -21.66
C ASP A 88 0.45 -2.89 -21.30
N TRP A 89 0.90 -3.73 -20.37
CA TRP A 89 0.14 -4.88 -19.85
C TRP A 89 -0.37 -4.59 -18.43
N SER A 90 -1.63 -4.92 -18.15
CA SER A 90 -2.08 -4.93 -16.76
C SER A 90 -1.57 -6.18 -16.05
N ALA A 91 -1.32 -6.07 -14.75
CA ALA A 91 -0.97 -7.22 -13.92
C ALA A 91 -2.00 -8.35 -14.05
N LEU A 92 -3.29 -8.02 -14.15
CA LEU A 92 -4.34 -9.00 -14.40
C LEU A 92 -4.14 -9.75 -15.72
N ASP A 93 -3.82 -9.06 -16.81
CA ASP A 93 -3.60 -9.69 -18.11
C ASP A 93 -2.47 -10.71 -18.03
N VAL A 94 -1.34 -10.35 -17.41
CA VAL A 94 -0.20 -11.26 -17.21
C VAL A 94 -0.59 -12.48 -16.36
N PHE A 95 -1.39 -12.30 -15.31
CA PHE A 95 -1.86 -13.38 -14.46
C PHE A 95 -2.86 -14.31 -15.15
N LEU A 96 -3.70 -13.79 -16.05
CA LEU A 96 -4.66 -14.58 -16.82
C LEU A 96 -3.98 -15.48 -17.86
N GLU A 97 -2.78 -15.12 -18.32
CA GLU A 97 -2.00 -15.96 -19.24
C GLU A 97 -1.27 -17.13 -18.54
N LYS A 98 -1.23 -17.16 -17.20
CA LYS A 98 -0.59 -18.24 -16.44
C LYS A 98 -1.37 -19.56 -16.59
N PRO A 99 -0.69 -20.73 -16.59
CA PRO A 99 -1.34 -22.03 -16.76
C PRO A 99 -2.53 -22.24 -15.81
N LYS A 100 -2.37 -21.88 -14.52
CA LYS A 100 -3.43 -21.99 -13.52
C LYS A 100 -4.71 -21.21 -13.91
N ALA A 101 -4.58 -20.00 -14.45
CA ALA A 101 -5.74 -19.19 -14.84
C ALA A 101 -6.35 -19.61 -16.19
N ARG A 102 -5.53 -20.10 -17.13
CA ARG A 102 -6.02 -20.65 -18.39
C ARG A 102 -6.79 -21.96 -18.22
N GLU A 103 -6.36 -22.81 -17.29
CA GLU A 103 -6.96 -24.13 -17.04
C GLU A 103 -8.17 -24.06 -16.09
N ASP A 104 -8.22 -23.08 -15.19
CA ASP A 104 -9.26 -22.94 -14.18
C ASP A 104 -10.07 -21.65 -14.37
N THR A 105 -11.24 -21.81 -15.01
CA THR A 105 -12.12 -20.68 -15.32
C THR A 105 -12.71 -20.01 -14.09
N ILE A 106 -12.87 -20.74 -12.98
CA ILE A 106 -13.39 -20.18 -11.73
C ILE A 106 -12.32 -19.31 -11.08
N PHE A 107 -11.08 -19.80 -11.02
CA PHE A 107 -9.95 -19.02 -10.54
C PHE A 107 -9.78 -17.72 -11.34
N ALA A 108 -9.81 -17.80 -12.67
CA ALA A 108 -9.73 -16.62 -13.54
C ALA A 108 -10.89 -15.63 -13.32
N ALA A 109 -12.11 -16.12 -13.12
CA ALA A 109 -13.27 -15.26 -12.83
C ALA A 109 -13.12 -14.55 -11.48
N ASN A 110 -12.70 -15.26 -10.43
CA ASN A 110 -12.47 -14.69 -9.11
C ASN A 110 -11.35 -13.65 -9.13
N LEU A 111 -10.27 -13.90 -9.89
CA LEU A 111 -9.21 -12.91 -10.11
C LEU A 111 -9.76 -11.62 -10.73
N LYS A 112 -10.52 -11.72 -11.82
CA LYS A 112 -11.14 -10.56 -12.47
C LYS A 112 -12.05 -9.78 -11.53
N GLN A 113 -12.83 -10.48 -10.70
CA GLN A 113 -13.69 -9.83 -9.71
C GLN A 113 -12.88 -9.13 -8.62
N ALA A 114 -11.83 -9.76 -8.11
CA ALA A 114 -11.01 -9.19 -7.04
C ALA A 114 -10.30 -7.92 -7.52
N VAL A 115 -9.74 -7.96 -8.72
CA VAL A 115 -9.02 -6.82 -9.33
C VAL A 115 -9.97 -5.69 -9.75
N ALA A 116 -11.25 -5.97 -9.97
CA ALA A 116 -12.24 -4.94 -10.26
C ALA A 116 -12.59 -4.07 -9.03
N ILE A 117 -12.21 -4.48 -7.82
CA ILE A 117 -12.36 -3.67 -6.61
C ILE A 117 -11.21 -2.64 -6.58
N PRO A 118 -11.49 -1.33 -6.63
CA PRO A 118 -10.45 -0.31 -6.57
C PRO A 118 -9.65 -0.46 -5.27
N SER A 119 -8.35 -0.68 -5.39
CA SER A 119 -7.46 -0.86 -4.26
C SER A 119 -6.08 -0.28 -4.54
N GLU A 120 -5.38 0.09 -3.48
CA GLU A 120 -4.01 0.57 -3.53
C GLU A 120 -3.17 -0.20 -2.51
N SER A 121 -1.98 -0.63 -2.91
CA SER A 121 -1.16 -1.52 -2.08
C SER A 121 0.02 -0.76 -1.45
N ILE A 122 0.07 -0.75 -0.12
CA ILE A 122 1.17 -0.13 0.64
C ILE A 122 2.10 -1.22 1.18
N LEU A 123 3.31 -1.30 0.62
CA LEU A 123 4.34 -2.26 1.04
C LEU A 123 5.39 -1.59 1.92
N PHE A 124 5.58 -2.10 3.14
CA PHE A 124 6.58 -1.56 4.07
C PHE A 124 7.17 -2.62 4.98
N ASN A 125 8.38 -2.35 5.48
CA ASN A 125 9.02 -3.13 6.51
C ASN A 125 8.78 -2.47 7.87
N ILE A 126 8.21 -3.23 8.81
CA ILE A 126 7.88 -2.74 10.16
C ILE A 126 9.13 -2.24 10.88
N ASP A 127 10.24 -2.99 10.82
CA ASP A 127 11.48 -2.68 11.54
C ASP A 127 12.13 -1.37 11.03
N GLN A 128 11.93 -1.01 9.77
CA GLN A 128 12.47 0.22 9.18
C GLN A 128 11.65 1.46 9.51
N LYS A 129 10.38 1.29 9.87
CA LYS A 129 9.43 2.40 10.10
C LYS A 129 9.16 2.67 11.58
N ALA A 130 9.57 1.76 12.47
CA ALA A 130 9.44 1.89 13.91
C ALA A 130 10.37 2.99 14.49
N ASP A 131 9.80 4.08 14.98
CA ASP A 131 10.56 5.19 15.59
C ASP A 131 10.90 4.96 17.07
N VAL A 132 10.15 4.10 17.78
CA VAL A 132 10.18 3.99 19.24
C VAL A 132 10.08 2.55 19.69
N ILE A 133 10.98 2.16 20.60
CA ILE A 133 10.84 0.96 21.44
C ILE A 133 9.67 1.23 22.41
N SER A 134 8.45 0.89 22.00
CA SER A 134 7.27 0.95 22.87
C SER A 134 7.44 0.02 24.08
N LYS A 135 6.79 0.36 25.21
CA LYS A 135 6.73 -0.49 26.41
C LYS A 135 5.85 -1.75 26.22
N THR A 136 5.05 -1.78 25.15
CA THR A 136 4.21 -2.90 24.72
C THR A 136 4.28 -3.06 23.20
N GLU A 137 4.63 -4.26 22.73
CA GLU A 137 4.86 -4.57 21.31
C GLU A 137 3.64 -4.26 20.41
N LEU A 138 2.42 -4.42 20.94
CA LEU A 138 1.17 -4.17 20.21
C LEU A 138 0.98 -2.70 19.81
N ASP A 139 1.17 -1.77 20.76
CA ASP A 139 1.00 -0.34 20.52
C ASP A 139 2.06 0.18 19.54
N ALA A 140 3.26 -0.39 19.59
CA ALA A 140 4.33 -0.12 18.64
C ALA A 140 3.89 -0.49 17.22
N LEU A 141 3.35 -1.69 17.04
CA LEU A 141 2.91 -2.18 15.75
C LEU A 141 1.78 -1.30 15.18
N ILE A 142 0.73 -1.02 15.95
CA ILE A 142 -0.39 -0.15 15.51
C ILE A 142 0.13 1.23 15.10
N SER A 143 1.05 1.81 15.88
CA SER A 143 1.61 3.13 15.56
C SER A 143 2.34 3.16 14.22
N VAL A 144 3.02 2.07 13.84
CA VAL A 144 3.70 1.96 12.54
C VAL A 144 2.69 1.88 11.40
N PHE A 145 1.61 1.10 11.54
CA PHE A 145 0.56 1.02 10.53
C PHE A 145 -0.10 2.38 10.30
N VAL A 146 -0.50 3.07 11.36
CA VAL A 146 -1.11 4.42 11.27
C VAL A 146 -0.14 5.42 10.64
N LYS A 147 1.12 5.41 11.06
CA LYS A 147 2.16 6.27 10.48
C LYS A 147 2.32 6.05 8.98
N VAL A 148 2.44 4.81 8.54
CA VAL A 148 2.63 4.49 7.12
C VAL A 148 1.40 4.88 6.30
N PHE A 149 0.20 4.62 6.83
CA PHE A 149 -1.06 5.05 6.21
C PHE A 149 -1.14 6.58 6.06
N ASP A 150 -0.77 7.30 7.12
CA ASP A 150 -0.79 8.76 7.14
C ASP A 150 0.24 9.36 6.18
N GLU A 151 1.48 8.84 6.16
CA GLU A 151 2.52 9.24 5.21
C GLU A 151 2.07 8.99 3.77
N HIS A 152 1.43 7.85 3.50
CA HIS A 152 0.92 7.49 2.18
C HIS A 152 -0.20 8.42 1.73
N SER A 153 -1.07 8.84 2.66
CA SER A 153 -2.15 9.79 2.40
C SER A 153 -1.68 11.26 2.33
N GLY A 154 -0.37 11.54 2.51
CA GLY A 154 0.21 12.89 2.48
C GLY A 154 0.18 13.65 3.81
N TYR A 155 -0.32 13.01 4.87
CA TYR A 155 -0.40 13.57 6.22
C TYR A 155 0.89 13.37 7.02
N TYR A 156 0.96 13.99 8.19
CA TYR A 156 2.14 14.03 9.04
C TYR A 156 2.26 12.79 9.93
N GLY A 157 2.73 11.68 9.37
CA GLY A 157 2.81 10.39 10.08
C GLY A 157 3.72 10.32 11.31
N LYS A 158 4.56 11.33 11.58
CA LYS A 158 5.39 11.37 12.82
C LYS A 158 4.58 11.67 14.08
N GLN A 159 3.42 12.32 13.96
CA GLN A 159 2.58 12.67 15.09
C GLN A 159 1.11 12.40 14.72
N ALA A 160 0.59 11.28 15.20
CA ALA A 160 -0.75 10.79 14.85
C ALA A 160 -1.87 11.82 15.09
N TYR A 161 -1.78 12.64 16.15
CA TYR A 161 -2.79 13.67 16.42
C TYR A 161 -2.79 14.81 15.38
N ILE A 162 -1.64 15.11 14.77
CA ILE A 162 -1.56 16.12 13.70
C ILE A 162 -2.13 15.52 12.41
N ALA A 163 -1.75 14.29 12.07
CA ALA A 163 -2.32 13.62 10.91
C ALA A 163 -3.85 13.45 11.05
N GLN A 164 -4.36 13.17 12.26
CA GLN A 164 -5.79 13.17 12.53
C GLN A 164 -6.42 14.54 12.26
N PHE A 165 -5.81 15.62 12.74
CA PHE A 165 -6.29 16.98 12.47
C PHE A 165 -6.28 17.32 10.97
N GLU A 166 -5.23 16.94 10.24
CA GLU A 166 -5.15 17.11 8.78
C GLU A 166 -6.26 16.31 8.07
N ARG A 167 -6.52 15.06 8.49
CA ARG A 167 -7.62 14.22 7.96
C ARG A 167 -8.99 14.83 8.21
N GLU A 168 -9.24 15.30 9.43
CA GLU A 168 -10.52 15.93 9.79
C GLU A 168 -10.78 17.17 8.92
N LEU A 169 -9.77 18.02 8.74
CA LEU A 169 -9.86 19.17 7.83
C LEU A 169 -10.07 18.76 6.37
N ASP A 170 -9.47 17.66 5.92
CA ASP A 170 -9.57 17.19 4.55
C ASP A 170 -10.95 16.58 4.26
N VAL A 171 -11.51 15.84 5.22
CA VAL A 171 -12.89 15.33 5.18
C VAL A 171 -13.91 16.48 5.09
N ASP A 172 -13.62 17.61 5.72
CA ASP A 172 -14.45 18.81 5.70
C ASP A 172 -14.18 19.72 4.47
N ASP A 173 -13.31 19.32 3.53
CA ASP A 173 -12.84 20.12 2.39
C ASP A 173 -12.16 21.46 2.79
N LEU A 174 -11.68 21.56 4.03
CA LEU A 174 -11.07 22.77 4.60
C LEU A 174 -9.54 22.76 4.57
N PHE A 175 -8.91 21.61 4.29
CA PHE A 175 -7.47 21.45 4.47
C PHE A 175 -6.63 22.40 3.61
N GLU A 176 -6.94 22.53 2.32
CA GLU A 176 -6.21 23.45 1.44
C GLU A 176 -6.43 24.92 1.84
N SER A 177 -7.66 25.29 2.21
CA SER A 177 -7.97 26.62 2.74
C SER A 177 -7.19 26.91 4.03
N PHE A 178 -7.05 25.90 4.88
CA PHE A 178 -6.31 25.99 6.14
C PHE A 178 -4.82 26.24 5.88
N LYS A 179 -4.21 25.54 4.92
CA LYS A 179 -2.81 25.77 4.55
C LYS A 179 -2.58 27.22 4.09
N VAL A 180 -3.48 27.76 3.28
CA VAL A 180 -3.43 29.16 2.82
C VAL A 180 -3.57 30.14 3.99
N ALA A 181 -4.56 29.93 4.86
CA ALA A 181 -4.77 30.78 6.03
C ALA A 181 -3.56 30.74 7.00
N PHE A 182 -3.02 29.54 7.25
CA PHE A 182 -1.83 29.36 8.08
C PHE A 182 -0.61 30.07 7.50
N GLN A 183 -0.43 30.03 6.17
CA GLN A 183 0.65 30.74 5.50
C GLN A 183 0.49 32.26 5.59
N ALA A 184 -0.73 32.78 5.50
CA ALA A 184 -1.00 34.20 5.67
C ALA A 184 -0.68 34.69 7.10
N GLU A 185 -1.02 33.89 8.12
CA GLU A 185 -0.82 34.23 9.54
C GLU A 185 0.64 34.06 10.01
N SER A 186 1.32 33.00 9.55
CA SER A 186 2.66 32.65 10.04
C SER A 186 3.80 33.04 9.11
N GLY A 187 3.51 33.32 7.83
CA GLY A 187 4.50 33.50 6.78
C GLY A 187 5.25 32.21 6.41
N LYS A 188 4.77 31.04 6.84
CA LYS A 188 5.37 29.72 6.59
C LYS A 188 4.32 28.74 6.04
N ASP A 189 4.77 27.81 5.23
CA ASP A 189 3.98 26.69 4.75
C ASP A 189 3.57 25.75 5.88
N TRP A 190 2.45 25.06 5.70
CA TRP A 190 1.93 24.13 6.69
C TRP A 190 2.89 22.97 6.94
N GLU A 191 3.60 22.52 5.92
CA GLU A 191 4.60 21.45 6.00
C GLU A 191 5.73 21.80 6.98
N TRP A 192 6.09 23.08 7.09
CA TRP A 192 7.03 23.58 8.08
C TRP A 192 6.38 23.76 9.46
N GLY A 193 5.12 24.20 9.47
CA GLY A 193 4.31 24.43 10.66
C GLY A 193 4.00 23.16 11.46
N ARG A 194 3.57 22.09 10.78
CA ARG A 194 3.17 20.80 11.37
C ARG A 194 4.30 20.11 12.14
N VAL A 195 5.56 20.29 11.73
CA VAL A 195 6.74 19.79 12.48
C VAL A 195 6.88 20.50 13.84
N ARG A 196 6.36 21.72 13.96
CA ARG A 196 6.50 22.62 15.11
C ARG A 196 5.15 23.02 15.70
N ALA A 197 4.14 22.16 15.59
CA ALA A 197 2.76 22.48 15.97
C ALA A 197 2.65 23.13 17.36
N LYS A 198 3.39 22.64 18.36
CA LYS A 198 3.43 23.23 19.70
C LYS A 198 3.86 24.71 19.74
N ARG A 199 4.79 25.13 18.89
CA ARG A 199 5.26 26.52 18.79
C ARG A 199 4.33 27.39 17.95
N MET A 200 3.64 26.77 17.00
CA MET A 200 2.77 27.45 16.05
C MET A 200 1.29 27.44 16.47
N MET A 201 0.98 26.99 17.69
CA MET A 201 -0.40 26.77 18.15
C MET A 201 -1.29 28.00 17.93
N SER A 202 -0.81 29.19 18.27
CA SER A 202 -1.57 30.44 18.07
C SER A 202 -1.91 30.71 16.60
N HIS A 203 -1.00 30.39 15.68
CA HIS A 203 -1.23 30.54 14.25
C HIS A 203 -2.12 29.43 13.69
N ILE A 204 -2.03 28.22 14.24
CA ILE A 204 -2.91 27.10 13.92
C ILE A 204 -4.35 27.45 14.30
N ASP A 205 -4.56 27.93 15.53
CA ASP A 205 -5.89 28.32 16.02
C ASP A 205 -6.49 29.46 15.19
N ALA A 206 -5.70 30.48 14.88
CA ALA A 206 -6.14 31.61 14.04
C ALA A 206 -6.51 31.17 12.61
N ALA A 207 -5.68 30.32 12.00
CA ALA A 207 -5.95 29.77 10.68
C ALA A 207 -7.21 28.88 10.69
N TYR A 208 -7.36 28.03 11.71
CA TYR A 208 -8.52 27.17 11.89
C TYR A 208 -9.82 27.97 12.06
N GLN A 209 -9.81 29.01 12.88
CA GLN A 209 -10.97 29.92 13.04
C GLN A 209 -11.36 30.62 11.73
N THR A 210 -10.36 31.02 10.94
CA THR A 210 -10.57 31.67 9.66
C THR A 210 -11.31 30.76 8.67
N VAL A 211 -10.95 29.48 8.62
CA VAL A 211 -11.52 28.53 7.65
C VAL A 211 -12.82 27.90 8.11
N THR A 212 -12.97 27.62 9.40
CA THR A 212 -14.19 26.99 9.93
C THR A 212 -15.36 27.95 10.03
N GLN A 213 -15.14 29.26 9.87
CA GLN A 213 -16.14 30.29 10.10
C GLN A 213 -16.99 29.99 11.33
N GLN A 214 -16.37 29.56 12.44
CA GLN A 214 -17.05 29.57 13.72
C GLN A 214 -17.42 31.02 14.00
N LYS A 215 -18.63 31.40 13.60
CA LYS A 215 -19.38 32.45 14.26
C LYS A 215 -19.30 32.08 15.72
N ALA A 216 -18.55 32.87 16.47
CA ALA A 216 -18.66 32.98 17.91
C ALA A 216 -20.12 33.40 18.22
N ASN A 217 -21.01 32.43 18.17
CA ASN A 217 -22.40 32.47 18.58
C ASN A 217 -22.76 31.00 18.83
N ASP A 218 -22.34 30.50 19.98
CA ASP A 218 -23.28 29.90 20.94
C ASP A 218 -22.57 29.75 22.30
N ILE A 219 -22.90 30.73 23.15
CA ILE A 219 -23.12 30.74 24.61
C ILE A 219 -22.32 29.76 25.46
#